data_AF-A0A843HGX8-F1
#
_entry.id   AF-A0A843HGX8-F1
#
_cell.length_a   1.000
_cell.length_b   1.000
_cell.length_c   1.000
_cell.angle_alpha   90.00
_cell.angle_beta   90.00
_cell.angle_gamma   90.00
#
_symmetry.space_group_name_H-M   'P 1'
#
loop_
_entity.id
_entity.type
_entity.pdbx_description
1 polymer ?
#
loop_
_entity_poly.entity_id
_entity_poly.type
_entity_poly.pdbx_seq_one_letter_code
_entity_poly.pdbx_strand_id
1 'polypeptide(L)'
;MDVITVIIMLVLFLLAMIFVFSSALLTPYIGKKNLVTVVILGLVVGIVAGAFLAAPMVEDLPDVTRTIVEESVAGTDIVELELSTNGNLTEIINNISAIDGVEKVDYTGITFKVDEQFATDNDKSRFLSFLKGANENISSIDEVANDTFYVIMNQDADPQGILDSIYYTFGQQTYTHLKYTSMQANATVKANNITKIIAAIGENDAVVLNITGPTEDMINQINKYLPNQFNAVILSGLLGVVVALAGFFVDSIFTLINKFRKKRRTSSDRERIKRKVVPGTENRKTRSRKASKDSIDIFDESFNESPKQTIGSNRRFKQLTEDDLKQKKNTASTDIFEEEKKSKKGFSLNPFKKSSDKKESSKKATKKNAKANNRRKAPRVRPKRK
;
A
#
# COMPACT_ATOMS: atom_id res chain seq x y z
N MET A 1 3.48 10.75 -18.62
CA MET A 1 2.64 11.72 -19.39
C MET A 1 2.25 12.86 -18.46
N ASP A 2 1.57 13.91 -18.95
CA ASP A 2 1.03 14.96 -18.07
C ASP A 2 -0.01 14.41 -17.08
N VAL A 3 -0.04 14.94 -15.86
CA VAL A 3 -0.94 14.54 -14.76
C VAL A 3 -2.40 14.59 -15.19
N ILE A 4 -2.75 15.57 -16.03
CA ILE A 4 -4.09 15.71 -16.63
C ILE A 4 -4.47 14.46 -17.45
N THR A 5 -3.54 13.91 -18.23
CA THR A 5 -3.77 12.71 -19.03
C THR A 5 -4.02 11.49 -18.14
N VAL A 6 -3.24 11.32 -17.06
CA VAL A 6 -3.43 10.23 -16.08
C VAL A 6 -4.83 10.31 -15.44
N ILE A 7 -5.29 11.52 -15.08
CA ILE A 7 -6.63 11.76 -14.54
C ILE A 7 -7.72 11.41 -15.57
N ILE A 8 -7.57 11.83 -16.84
CA ILE A 8 -8.52 11.52 -17.91
C ILE A 8 -8.61 10.00 -18.14
N MET A 9 -7.48 9.29 -18.17
CA MET A 9 -7.44 7.84 -18.32
C MET A 9 -8.12 7.12 -17.15
N LEU A 10 -7.94 7.59 -15.91
CA LEU A 10 -8.63 7.08 -14.73
C LEU A 10 -10.15 7.26 -14.83
N VAL A 11 -10.63 8.43 -15.28
CA VAL A 11 -12.06 8.69 -15.49
C VAL A 11 -12.63 7.79 -16.59
N LEU A 12 -11.93 7.64 -17.72
CA LEU A 12 -12.31 6.73 -18.80
C LEU A 12 -12.38 5.27 -18.33
N PHE A 13 -11.43 4.83 -17.49
CA PHE A 13 -11.42 3.49 -16.93
C PHE A 13 -12.62 3.24 -16.01
N LEU A 14 -12.98 4.24 -15.20
CA LEU A 14 -14.17 4.19 -14.33
C LEU A 14 -15.46 4.14 -15.16
N LEU A 15 -15.55 4.92 -16.25
CA LEU A 15 -16.67 4.85 -17.20
C LEU A 15 -16.76 3.48 -17.89
N ALA A 16 -15.64 2.87 -18.29
CA ALA A 16 -15.61 1.53 -18.85
C ALA A 16 -16.13 0.48 -17.85
N MET A 17 -15.77 0.58 -16.57
CA MET A 17 -16.29 -0.30 -15.51
C MET A 17 -17.79 -0.07 -15.25
N ILE A 18 -18.28 1.16 -15.29
CA ILE A 18 -19.73 1.46 -15.23
C ILE A 18 -20.46 0.85 -16.43
N PHE A 19 -19.87 0.86 -17.63
CA PHE A 19 -20.44 0.23 -18.82
C PHE A 19 -20.50 -1.31 -18.70
N VAL A 20 -19.46 -1.96 -18.16
CA VAL A 20 -19.48 -3.40 -17.82
C VAL A 20 -20.58 -3.71 -16.80
N PHE A 21 -20.72 -2.87 -15.77
CA PHE A 21 -21.79 -3.02 -14.77
C PHE A 21 -23.19 -2.89 -15.36
N SER A 22 -23.39 -1.90 -16.26
CA SER A 22 -24.68 -1.62 -16.91
C SER A 22 -25.08 -2.71 -17.92
N SER A 23 -24.13 -3.24 -18.70
CA SER A 23 -24.38 -4.38 -19.59
C SER A 23 -24.68 -5.67 -18.82
N ALA A 24 -23.96 -5.92 -17.72
CA ALA A 24 -24.25 -7.02 -16.82
C ALA A 24 -25.62 -6.89 -16.09
N LEU A 25 -26.15 -5.67 -15.95
CA LEU A 25 -27.49 -5.40 -15.39
C LEU A 25 -28.64 -5.74 -16.35
N LEU A 26 -28.42 -5.70 -17.66
CA LEU A 26 -29.45 -5.99 -18.68
C LEU A 26 -29.60 -7.50 -18.94
N THR A 27 -28.51 -8.26 -18.81
CA THR A 27 -28.47 -9.72 -19.03
C THR A 27 -29.26 -10.65 -18.08
N PRO A 28 -29.47 -10.39 -16.76
CA PRO A 28 -30.13 -11.33 -15.85
C PRO A 28 -31.63 -11.57 -16.13
N TYR A 29 -32.26 -10.77 -17.01
CA TYR A 29 -33.60 -11.08 -17.52
C TYR A 29 -33.67 -12.41 -18.28
N ILE A 30 -32.54 -12.95 -18.75
CA ILE A 30 -32.48 -14.21 -19.53
C ILE A 30 -31.60 -15.25 -18.82
N GLY A 31 -32.10 -15.76 -17.69
CA GLY A 31 -31.74 -17.08 -17.14
C GLY A 31 -30.31 -17.30 -16.61
N LYS A 32 -30.17 -18.32 -15.74
CA LYS A 32 -28.89 -18.68 -15.08
C LYS A 32 -27.79 -19.13 -16.06
N LYS A 33 -28.15 -19.50 -17.30
CA LYS A 33 -27.19 -19.95 -18.33
C LYS A 33 -26.31 -18.81 -18.85
N ASN A 34 -26.78 -17.56 -18.79
CA ASN A 34 -26.04 -16.41 -19.32
C ASN A 34 -24.94 -15.87 -18.37
N LEU A 35 -24.85 -16.38 -17.14
CA LEU A 35 -23.84 -15.94 -16.16
C LEU A 35 -22.41 -16.12 -16.70
N VAL A 36 -22.13 -17.24 -17.38
CA VAL A 36 -20.81 -17.51 -17.97
C VAL A 36 -20.48 -16.47 -19.06
N THR A 37 -21.46 -16.13 -19.90
CA THR A 37 -21.33 -15.11 -20.94
C THR A 37 -21.04 -13.73 -20.36
N VAL A 38 -21.70 -13.37 -19.24
CA VAL A 38 -21.47 -12.10 -18.53
C VAL A 38 -20.07 -12.05 -17.90
N VAL A 39 -19.60 -13.16 -17.32
CA VAL A 39 -18.23 -13.26 -16.77
C VAL A 39 -17.19 -13.12 -17.88
N ILE A 40 -17.38 -13.78 -19.03
CA ILE A 40 -16.46 -13.67 -20.18
C ILE A 40 -16.48 -12.25 -20.75
N LEU A 41 -17.65 -11.62 -20.90
CA LEU A 41 -17.78 -10.24 -21.36
C LEU A 41 -17.04 -9.27 -20.42
N GLY A 42 -17.24 -9.39 -19.11
CA GLY A 42 -16.56 -8.58 -18.10
C GLY A 42 -15.06 -8.77 -18.08
N LEU A 43 -14.57 -10.01 -18.32
CA LEU A 43 -13.15 -10.31 -18.45
C LEU A 43 -12.55 -9.68 -19.71
N VAL A 44 -13.17 -9.84 -20.88
CA VAL A 44 -12.67 -9.30 -22.15
C VAL A 44 -12.64 -7.77 -22.11
N VAL A 45 -13.74 -7.12 -21.70
CA VAL A 45 -13.78 -5.66 -21.58
C VAL A 45 -12.83 -5.16 -20.48
N GLY A 46 -12.68 -5.88 -19.36
CA GLY A 46 -11.73 -5.55 -18.30
C GLY A 46 -10.26 -5.66 -18.71
N ILE A 47 -9.91 -6.61 -19.59
CA ILE A 47 -8.57 -6.73 -20.19
C ILE A 47 -8.34 -5.61 -21.21
N VAL A 48 -9.31 -5.31 -22.09
CA VAL A 48 -9.19 -4.23 -23.09
C VAL A 48 -9.07 -2.86 -22.39
N ALA A 49 -9.96 -2.54 -21.45
CA ALA A 49 -9.84 -1.34 -20.62
C ALA A 49 -8.56 -1.34 -19.78
N GLY A 50 -8.08 -2.51 -19.38
CA GLY A 50 -6.77 -2.69 -18.75
C GLY A 50 -5.62 -2.21 -19.61
N ALA A 51 -5.50 -2.81 -20.80
CA ALA A 51 -4.40 -2.56 -21.73
C ALA A 51 -4.39 -1.10 -22.22
N PHE A 52 -5.54 -0.51 -22.51
CA PHE A 52 -5.61 0.85 -23.08
C PHE A 52 -5.72 1.98 -22.06
N LEU A 53 -6.14 1.72 -20.81
CA LEU A 53 -6.38 2.78 -19.82
C LEU A 53 -5.60 2.56 -18.52
N ALA A 54 -5.60 1.34 -17.97
CA ALA A 54 -4.93 1.06 -16.70
C ALA A 54 -3.41 0.89 -16.83
N ALA A 55 -2.92 0.26 -17.91
CA ALA A 55 -1.49 0.04 -18.11
C ALA A 55 -0.69 1.35 -18.30
N PRO A 56 -1.12 2.31 -19.16
CA PRO A 56 -0.46 3.62 -19.25
C PRO A 56 -0.52 4.39 -17.93
N MET A 57 -1.67 4.35 -17.23
CA MET A 57 -1.86 5.02 -15.94
C MET A 57 -0.91 4.47 -14.86
N VAL A 58 -0.58 3.18 -14.88
CA VAL A 58 0.34 2.56 -13.91
C VAL A 58 1.81 2.83 -14.25
N GLU A 59 2.15 2.99 -15.53
CA GLU A 59 3.48 3.40 -15.99
C GLU A 59 3.78 4.87 -15.61
N ASP A 60 2.78 5.76 -15.71
CA ASP A 60 2.88 7.17 -15.31
C ASP A 60 2.72 7.41 -13.80
N LEU A 61 2.29 6.39 -13.03
CA LEU A 61 2.00 6.58 -11.60
C LEU A 61 3.20 6.99 -10.74
N PRO A 62 4.44 6.49 -10.95
CA PRO A 62 5.62 6.96 -10.23
C PRO A 62 5.79 8.48 -10.27
N ASP A 63 5.70 9.10 -11.45
CA ASP A 63 5.85 10.54 -11.64
C ASP A 63 4.75 11.34 -10.92
N VAL A 64 3.50 10.86 -11.00
CA VAL A 64 2.38 11.46 -10.27
C VAL A 64 2.58 11.30 -8.76
N THR A 65 3.05 10.14 -8.29
CA THR A 65 3.31 9.94 -6.86
C THR A 65 4.46 10.79 -6.37
N ARG A 66 5.51 11.01 -7.17
CA ARG A 66 6.62 11.93 -6.88
C ARG A 66 6.11 13.36 -6.66
N THR A 67 5.29 13.90 -7.56
CA THR A 67 4.71 15.25 -7.36
C THR A 67 3.83 15.39 -6.12
N ILE A 68 3.04 14.36 -5.78
CA ILE A 68 2.21 14.34 -4.56
C ILE A 68 3.05 14.18 -3.28
N VAL A 69 4.13 13.38 -3.33
CA VAL A 69 5.06 13.19 -2.22
C VAL A 69 5.84 14.48 -1.97
N GLU A 70 6.33 15.15 -3.01
CA GLU A 70 7.00 16.46 -2.92
C GLU A 70 6.10 17.56 -2.29
N GLU A 71 4.78 17.52 -2.48
CA GLU A 71 3.87 18.47 -1.80
C GLU A 71 3.61 18.11 -0.32
N SER A 72 3.78 16.83 0.06
CA SER A 72 3.39 16.29 1.37
C SER A 72 4.57 16.07 2.34
N VAL A 73 5.79 15.88 1.82
CA VAL A 73 7.00 15.62 2.63
C VAL A 73 7.65 16.93 3.08
N ALA A 74 7.79 17.07 4.39
CA ALA A 74 8.60 18.12 5.01
C ALA A 74 9.96 17.54 5.43
N GLY A 75 11.04 18.14 4.96
CA GLY A 75 12.41 17.72 5.27
C GLY A 75 13.40 18.24 4.22
N THR A 76 14.62 17.72 4.30
CA THR A 76 15.68 17.93 3.32
C THR A 76 16.13 16.59 2.76
N ASP A 77 16.38 16.57 1.45
CA ASP A 77 17.05 15.46 0.75
C ASP A 77 18.49 15.90 0.40
N ILE A 78 19.37 14.94 0.20
CA ILE A 78 20.75 15.15 -0.26
C ILE A 78 20.83 14.70 -1.71
N VAL A 79 21.21 15.62 -2.60
CA VAL A 79 21.47 15.34 -4.01
C VAL A 79 22.97 15.26 -4.21
N GLU A 80 23.47 14.10 -4.64
CA GLU A 80 24.87 13.88 -4.99
C GLU A 80 25.09 14.37 -6.42
N LEU A 81 26.06 15.28 -6.60
CA LEU A 81 26.34 15.99 -7.84
C LEU A 81 27.78 15.72 -8.30
N GLU A 82 27.95 15.53 -9.60
CA GLU A 82 29.25 15.67 -10.27
C GLU A 82 29.28 17.01 -11.02
N LEU A 83 30.24 17.87 -10.66
CA LEU A 83 30.39 19.21 -11.23
C LEU A 83 31.40 19.20 -12.38
N SER A 84 31.07 19.89 -13.47
CA SER A 84 31.98 20.08 -14.61
C SER A 84 33.20 20.91 -14.21
N THR A 85 34.40 20.31 -14.33
CA THR A 85 35.70 20.96 -14.12
C THR A 85 36.23 21.70 -15.37
N ASN A 86 35.41 21.76 -16.43
CA ASN A 86 35.68 22.57 -17.62
C ASN A 86 35.19 24.03 -17.46
N GLY A 87 34.26 24.26 -16.52
CA GLY A 87 33.74 25.58 -16.17
C GLY A 87 34.41 26.16 -14.91
N ASN A 88 33.92 27.30 -14.46
CA ASN A 88 34.31 27.90 -13.18
C ASN A 88 33.57 27.19 -12.03
N LEU A 89 34.26 26.33 -11.28
CA LEU A 89 33.65 25.54 -10.21
C LEU A 89 32.99 26.42 -9.14
N THR A 90 33.63 27.54 -8.79
CA THR A 90 33.13 28.46 -7.76
C THR A 90 31.87 29.19 -8.22
N GLU A 91 31.76 29.52 -9.51
CA GLU A 91 30.54 30.06 -10.11
C GLU A 91 29.41 29.01 -10.17
N ILE A 92 29.70 27.78 -10.59
CA ILE A 92 28.74 26.67 -10.60
C ILE A 92 28.16 26.43 -9.19
N ILE A 93 29.01 26.35 -8.16
CA ILE A 93 28.58 26.16 -6.77
C ILE A 93 27.73 27.34 -6.27
N ASN A 94 28.15 28.58 -6.57
CA ASN A 94 27.40 29.77 -6.21
C ASN A 94 26.01 29.78 -6.87
N ASN A 95 25.92 29.47 -8.17
CA ASN A 95 24.66 29.40 -8.89
C ASN A 95 23.73 28.32 -8.32
N ILE A 96 24.26 27.11 -8.04
CA ILE A 96 23.50 26.03 -7.39
C ILE A 96 23.01 26.47 -6.00
N SER A 97 23.86 27.12 -5.19
CA SER A 97 23.50 27.60 -3.85
C SER A 97 22.45 28.71 -3.86
N ALA A 98 22.29 29.41 -4.98
CA ALA A 98 21.31 30.48 -5.18
C ALA A 98 19.94 29.97 -5.65
N ILE A 99 19.79 28.68 -6.00
CA ILE A 99 18.50 28.08 -6.37
C ILE A 99 17.57 28.06 -5.15
N ASP A 100 16.35 28.60 -5.29
CA ASP A 100 15.37 28.56 -4.21
C ASP A 100 15.03 27.11 -3.82
N GLY A 101 15.25 26.79 -2.54
CA GLY A 101 15.12 25.44 -2.00
C GLY A 101 16.43 24.70 -1.77
N VAL A 102 17.57 25.19 -2.27
CA VAL A 102 18.90 24.70 -1.83
C VAL A 102 19.24 25.35 -0.50
N GLU A 103 19.63 24.56 0.50
CA GLU A 103 20.00 25.06 1.84
C GLU A 103 21.51 25.09 2.04
N LYS A 104 22.23 24.16 1.42
CA LYS A 104 23.70 24.04 1.52
C LYS A 104 24.26 23.25 0.35
N VAL A 105 25.45 23.60 -0.13
CA VAL A 105 26.25 22.78 -1.03
C VAL A 105 27.54 22.41 -0.29
N ASP A 106 27.71 21.14 0.05
CA ASP A 106 28.92 20.62 0.67
C ASP A 106 29.84 20.02 -0.40
N TYR A 107 31.15 20.21 -0.25
CA TYR A 107 32.16 19.61 -1.11
C TYR A 107 33.43 19.32 -0.30
N THR A 108 34.13 18.25 -0.69
CA THR A 108 35.25 17.71 0.11
C THR A 108 36.55 17.54 -0.67
N GLY A 109 36.50 17.45 -1.99
CA GLY A 109 37.70 17.21 -2.79
C GLY A 109 37.49 17.19 -4.30
N ILE A 110 38.60 17.33 -5.02
CA ILE A 110 38.68 17.20 -6.48
C ILE A 110 39.42 15.90 -6.79
N THR A 111 38.81 15.06 -7.62
CA THR A 111 39.44 13.88 -8.18
C THR A 111 40.21 14.27 -9.44
N PHE A 112 41.43 13.77 -9.61
CA PHE A 112 42.13 13.84 -10.88
C PHE A 112 42.72 12.49 -11.26
N LYS A 113 42.84 12.23 -12.56
CA LYS A 113 43.43 10.99 -13.08
C LYS A 113 44.56 11.28 -14.05
N VAL A 114 45.66 10.55 -13.92
CA VAL A 114 46.79 10.61 -14.86
C VAL A 114 46.59 9.57 -15.98
N ASP A 115 47.03 9.88 -17.19
CA ASP A 115 46.97 8.94 -18.33
C ASP A 115 48.02 7.82 -18.26
N GLU A 116 49.17 8.10 -17.66
CA GLU A 116 50.33 7.21 -17.57
C GLU A 116 50.80 7.07 -16.12
N GLN A 117 51.37 5.91 -15.78
CA GLN A 117 51.97 5.67 -14.47
C GLN A 117 53.25 6.48 -14.30
N PHE A 118 53.47 6.98 -13.09
CA PHE A 118 54.73 7.62 -12.72
C PHE A 118 55.90 6.64 -12.90
N ALA A 119 56.99 7.09 -13.53
CA ALA A 119 58.15 6.26 -13.80
C ALA A 119 58.80 5.67 -12.54
N THR A 120 58.72 6.38 -11.40
CA THR A 120 59.10 5.88 -10.07
C THR A 120 58.19 6.42 -8.96
N ASP A 121 58.13 5.71 -7.84
CA ASP A 121 57.45 6.19 -6.62
C ASP A 121 58.02 7.51 -6.09
N ASN A 122 59.30 7.79 -6.34
CA ASN A 122 59.93 9.06 -5.97
C ASN A 122 59.39 10.22 -6.83
N ASP A 123 59.17 10.01 -8.12
CA ASP A 123 58.60 11.02 -9.01
C ASP A 123 57.14 11.31 -8.62
N LYS A 124 56.37 10.27 -8.32
CA LYS A 124 55.01 10.36 -7.75
C LYS A 124 54.99 11.14 -6.42
N SER A 125 55.84 10.78 -5.48
CA SER A 125 55.95 11.47 -4.19
C SER A 125 56.35 12.95 -4.35
N ARG A 126 57.25 13.23 -5.29
CA ARG A 126 57.66 14.60 -5.63
C ARG A 126 56.55 15.39 -6.30
N PHE A 127 55.78 14.79 -7.20
CA PHE A 127 54.58 15.39 -7.81
C PHE A 127 53.56 15.77 -6.74
N LEU A 128 53.17 14.81 -5.89
CA LEU A 128 52.17 15.03 -4.84
C LEU A 128 52.65 16.07 -3.81
N SER A 129 53.94 16.08 -3.46
CA SER A 129 54.54 17.09 -2.59
C SER A 129 54.54 18.48 -3.22
N PHE A 130 54.79 18.59 -4.53
CA PHE A 130 54.72 19.86 -5.24
C PHE A 130 53.28 20.38 -5.32
N LEU A 131 52.32 19.51 -5.67
CA LEU A 131 50.90 19.87 -5.71
C LEU A 131 50.41 20.37 -4.36
N LYS A 132 50.71 19.66 -3.27
CA LYS A 132 50.39 20.11 -1.91
C LYS A 132 51.12 21.40 -1.51
N GLY A 133 52.31 21.65 -2.04
CA GLY A 133 53.04 22.91 -1.85
C GLY A 133 52.53 24.08 -2.70
N ALA A 134 51.79 23.81 -3.78
CA ALA A 134 51.26 24.82 -4.69
C ALA A 134 50.01 25.54 -4.16
N ASN A 135 49.27 24.93 -3.22
CA ASN A 135 48.09 25.53 -2.60
C ASN A 135 47.93 25.09 -1.14
N GLU A 136 48.02 26.05 -0.21
CA GLU A 136 47.92 25.82 1.24
C GLU A 136 46.55 25.26 1.69
N ASN A 137 45.53 25.38 0.85
CA ASN A 137 44.19 24.84 1.11
C ASN A 137 44.06 23.33 0.82
N ILE A 138 45.11 22.67 0.33
CA ILE A 138 45.15 21.21 0.15
C ILE A 138 45.56 20.53 1.46
N SER A 139 44.61 19.83 2.08
CA SER A 139 44.80 19.13 3.35
C SER A 139 45.63 17.86 3.18
N SER A 140 45.24 17.00 2.25
CA SER A 140 45.94 15.76 1.88
C SER A 140 45.60 15.37 0.44
N ILE A 141 46.34 14.42 -0.10
CA ILE A 141 46.07 13.83 -1.42
C ILE A 141 46.14 12.33 -1.24
N ASP A 142 45.02 11.66 -1.43
CA ASP A 142 44.88 10.22 -1.26
C ASP A 142 44.86 9.53 -2.63
N GLU A 143 45.47 8.36 -2.73
CA GLU A 143 45.38 7.53 -3.93
C GLU A 143 44.19 6.58 -3.81
N VAL A 144 43.26 6.63 -4.77
CA VAL A 144 42.03 5.83 -4.73
C VAL A 144 42.27 4.47 -5.40
N ALA A 145 42.58 4.49 -6.71
CA ALA A 145 42.93 3.33 -7.52
C ALA A 145 43.38 3.77 -8.93
N ASN A 146 44.18 2.95 -9.62
CA ASN A 146 44.49 3.09 -11.05
C ASN A 146 44.88 4.54 -11.45
N ASP A 147 45.89 5.10 -10.78
CA ASP A 147 46.44 6.44 -11.07
C ASP A 147 45.42 7.58 -10.94
N THR A 148 44.42 7.35 -10.09
CA THR A 148 43.34 8.29 -9.74
C THR A 148 43.56 8.76 -8.31
N PHE A 149 43.69 10.07 -8.14
CA PHE A 149 44.04 10.75 -6.90
C PHE A 149 42.89 11.65 -6.45
N TYR A 150 42.69 11.72 -5.14
CA TYR A 150 41.66 12.54 -4.51
C TYR A 150 42.33 13.64 -3.67
N VAL A 151 42.17 14.89 -4.10
CA VAL A 151 42.72 16.07 -3.42
C VAL A 151 41.70 16.53 -2.38
N ILE A 152 42.00 16.33 -1.10
CA ILE A 152 41.14 16.72 0.02
C ILE A 152 41.40 18.19 0.34
N MET A 153 40.31 18.96 0.36
CA MET A 153 40.34 20.41 0.57
C MET A 153 40.11 20.74 2.05
N ASN A 154 40.68 21.85 2.51
CA ASN A 154 40.31 22.43 3.81
C ASN A 154 38.85 22.95 3.78
N GLN A 155 38.22 23.11 4.95
CA GLN A 155 36.89 23.73 5.03
C GLN A 155 36.92 25.15 4.46
N ASP A 156 35.85 25.51 3.74
CA ASP A 156 35.64 26.81 3.10
C ASP A 156 36.74 27.21 2.06
N ALA A 157 37.52 26.23 1.58
CA ALA A 157 38.52 26.45 0.52
C ALA A 157 37.88 26.71 -0.84
N ASP A 158 38.43 27.67 -1.60
CA ASP A 158 38.00 27.93 -2.98
C ASP A 158 38.38 26.76 -3.90
N PRO A 159 37.41 26.03 -4.49
CA PRO A 159 37.69 24.86 -5.30
C PRO A 159 38.32 25.23 -6.65
N GLN A 160 38.02 26.41 -7.21
CA GLN A 160 38.65 26.86 -8.45
C GLN A 160 40.16 27.06 -8.27
N GLY A 161 40.62 27.75 -7.21
CA GLY A 161 42.04 27.90 -6.91
C GLY A 161 42.77 26.58 -6.65
N ILE A 162 42.07 25.54 -6.19
CA ILE A 162 42.64 24.18 -6.05
C ILE A 162 42.73 23.50 -7.42
N LEU A 163 41.68 23.58 -8.26
CA LEU A 163 41.71 23.09 -9.64
C LEU A 163 42.83 23.75 -10.47
N ASP A 164 42.99 25.07 -10.34
CA ASP A 164 44.06 25.83 -11.00
C ASP A 164 45.45 25.37 -10.54
N SER A 165 45.62 25.01 -9.26
CA SER A 165 46.88 24.46 -8.74
C SER A 165 47.20 23.06 -9.26
N ILE A 166 46.17 22.24 -9.55
CA ILE A 166 46.31 20.95 -10.23
C ILE A 166 46.80 21.18 -11.67
N TYR A 167 46.09 22.01 -12.44
CA TYR A 167 46.48 22.34 -13.82
C TYR A 167 47.87 22.99 -13.90
N TYR A 168 48.21 23.90 -12.99
CA TYR A 168 49.54 24.50 -12.89
C TYR A 168 50.62 23.44 -12.64
N THR A 169 50.38 22.48 -11.73
CA THR A 169 51.33 21.40 -11.43
C THR A 169 51.58 20.52 -12.66
N PHE A 170 50.53 20.13 -13.40
CA PHE A 170 50.67 19.41 -14.66
C PHE A 170 51.37 20.26 -15.75
N GLY A 171 51.13 21.57 -15.78
CA GLY A 171 51.83 22.49 -16.69
C GLY A 171 53.33 22.64 -16.42
N GLN A 172 53.79 22.40 -15.18
CA GLN A 172 55.21 22.41 -14.81
C GLN A 172 55.89 21.03 -14.97
N GLN A 173 55.14 19.93 -15.08
CA GLN A 173 55.68 18.57 -15.16
C GLN A 173 55.49 17.94 -16.55
N THR A 174 56.57 17.89 -17.33
CA THR A 174 56.55 17.50 -18.75
C THR A 174 56.24 16.04 -19.06
N TYR A 175 56.22 15.14 -18.07
CA TYR A 175 56.17 13.68 -18.28
C TYR A 175 54.94 13.00 -17.66
N THR A 176 53.94 13.77 -17.25
CA THR A 176 52.68 13.25 -16.70
C THR A 176 51.53 14.02 -17.32
N HIS A 177 50.60 13.31 -17.95
CA HIS A 177 49.46 13.93 -18.62
C HIS A 177 48.18 13.71 -17.81
N LEU A 178 47.41 14.78 -17.64
CA LEU A 178 46.13 14.76 -16.96
C LEU A 178 45.06 14.23 -17.91
N LYS A 179 44.43 13.11 -17.54
CA LYS A 179 43.35 12.47 -18.30
C LYS A 179 42.01 13.16 -18.11
N TYR A 180 41.65 13.38 -16.84
CA TYR A 180 40.45 14.11 -16.44
C TYR A 180 40.58 14.63 -15.01
N THR A 181 39.77 15.64 -14.71
CA THR A 181 39.41 16.09 -13.36
C THR A 181 37.90 15.90 -13.19
N SER A 182 37.45 15.62 -11.97
CA SER A 182 36.02 15.74 -11.61
C SER A 182 35.87 16.12 -10.14
N MET A 183 34.80 16.85 -9.84
CA MET A 183 34.50 17.30 -8.48
C MET A 183 33.13 16.77 -8.06
N GLN A 184 33.06 16.15 -6.88
CA GLN A 184 31.80 15.70 -6.30
C GLN A 184 31.34 16.67 -5.21
N ALA A 185 30.06 16.99 -5.21
CA ALA A 185 29.42 17.89 -4.26
C ALA A 185 28.05 17.34 -3.83
N ASN A 186 27.64 17.63 -2.60
CA ASN A 186 26.38 17.20 -2.01
C ASN A 186 25.51 18.44 -1.76
N ALA A 187 24.47 18.63 -2.56
CA ALA A 187 23.49 19.68 -2.34
C ALA A 187 22.43 19.18 -1.34
N THR A 188 22.35 19.81 -0.17
CA THR A 188 21.21 19.66 0.74
C THR A 188 20.08 20.55 0.23
N VAL A 189 18.99 19.94 -0.20
CA VAL A 189 17.86 20.61 -0.83
C VAL A 189 16.58 20.30 -0.08
N LYS A 190 15.60 21.21 -0.09
CA LYS A 190 14.30 20.94 0.52
C LYS A 190 13.53 19.91 -0.29
N ALA A 191 12.87 18.99 0.42
CA ALA A 191 12.03 17.96 -0.16
C ALA A 191 10.89 18.54 -1.03
N ASN A 192 10.40 19.73 -0.70
CA ASN A 192 9.31 20.36 -1.42
C ASN A 192 9.77 20.99 -2.74
N ASN A 193 9.40 20.36 -3.86
CA ASN A 193 9.80 20.66 -5.25
C ASN A 193 11.21 20.17 -5.64
N ILE A 194 11.74 19.10 -5.05
CA ILE A 194 13.07 18.58 -5.41
C ILE A 194 13.25 18.36 -6.92
N THR A 195 12.21 17.96 -7.67
CA THR A 195 12.30 17.80 -9.13
C THR A 195 12.60 19.11 -9.86
N LYS A 196 12.08 20.25 -9.39
CA LYS A 196 12.40 21.58 -9.97
C LYS A 196 13.82 22.01 -9.64
N ILE A 197 14.26 21.71 -8.41
CA ILE A 197 15.63 22.02 -7.96
C ILE A 197 16.63 21.20 -8.78
N ILE A 198 16.39 19.91 -8.98
CA ILE A 198 17.20 19.03 -9.86
C ILE A 198 17.27 19.56 -11.28
N ALA A 199 16.14 19.99 -11.87
CA ALA A 199 16.13 20.56 -13.21
C ALA A 199 16.99 21.83 -13.30
N ALA A 200 16.86 22.74 -12.34
CA ALA A 200 17.67 23.95 -12.26
C ALA A 200 19.17 23.67 -12.00
N ILE A 201 19.51 22.63 -11.25
CA ILE A 201 20.91 22.18 -11.08
C ILE A 201 21.47 21.69 -12.43
N GLY A 202 20.69 20.92 -13.19
CA GLY A 202 21.08 20.42 -14.52
C GLY A 202 21.33 21.51 -15.56
N GLU A 203 20.76 22.72 -15.38
CA GLU A 203 21.04 23.89 -16.22
C GLU A 203 22.38 24.58 -15.88
N ASN A 204 23.04 24.21 -14.77
CA ASN A 204 24.27 24.83 -14.27
C ASN A 204 25.51 23.91 -14.40
N ASP A 205 25.62 23.15 -15.49
CA ASP A 205 26.76 22.24 -15.78
C ASP A 205 27.08 21.22 -14.65
N ALA A 206 26.05 20.79 -13.91
CA ALA A 206 26.13 19.79 -12.86
C ALA A 206 25.25 18.58 -13.18
N VAL A 207 25.81 17.37 -13.03
CA VAL A 207 25.13 16.10 -13.27
C VAL A 207 24.68 15.51 -11.94
N VAL A 208 23.39 15.21 -11.80
CA VAL A 208 22.87 14.49 -10.63
C VAL A 208 23.26 13.01 -10.73
N LEU A 209 24.05 12.53 -9.77
CA LEU A 209 24.45 11.13 -9.66
C LEU A 209 23.39 10.30 -8.91
N ASN A 210 22.88 10.85 -7.80
CA ASN A 210 22.03 10.13 -6.86
C ASN A 210 21.23 11.11 -5.99
N ILE A 211 20.14 10.63 -5.39
CA ILE A 211 19.27 11.40 -4.50
C ILE A 211 18.98 10.52 -3.27
N THR A 212 19.21 11.03 -2.07
CA THR A 212 18.96 10.29 -0.83
C THR A 212 18.18 11.15 0.17
N GLY A 213 17.10 10.62 0.73
CA GLY A 213 16.30 11.35 1.71
C GLY A 213 14.84 10.90 1.79
N PRO A 214 14.03 11.54 2.66
CA PRO A 214 12.64 11.14 2.93
C PRO A 214 11.73 11.13 1.70
N THR A 215 11.98 11.97 0.69
CA THR A 215 11.17 11.99 -0.54
C THR A 215 11.40 10.72 -1.35
N GLU A 216 12.66 10.36 -1.57
CA GLU A 216 13.07 9.18 -2.33
C GLU A 216 12.74 7.87 -1.58
N ASP A 217 12.87 7.85 -0.24
CA ASP A 217 12.40 6.74 0.60
C ASP A 217 10.89 6.47 0.44
N MET A 218 10.09 7.54 0.36
CA MET A 218 8.63 7.43 0.22
C MET A 218 8.22 7.04 -1.20
N ILE A 219 8.90 7.57 -2.23
CA ILE A 219 8.74 7.14 -3.63
C ILE A 219 9.08 5.65 -3.79
N ASN A 220 10.22 5.20 -3.25
CA ASN A 220 10.61 3.79 -3.32
C ASN A 220 9.66 2.86 -2.56
N GLN A 221 9.09 3.30 -1.44
CA GLN A 221 8.02 2.57 -0.77
C GLN A 221 6.76 2.45 -1.63
N ILE A 222 6.34 3.52 -2.31
CA ILE A 222 5.16 3.50 -3.18
C ILE A 222 5.41 2.61 -4.42
N ASN A 223 6.53 2.81 -5.11
CA ASN A 223 6.92 2.05 -6.30
C ASN A 223 6.97 0.53 -6.04
N LYS A 224 7.39 0.11 -4.85
CA LYS A 224 7.39 -1.31 -4.44
C LYS A 224 6.00 -1.96 -4.43
N TYR A 225 4.93 -1.19 -4.29
CA TYR A 225 3.55 -1.69 -4.31
C TYR A 225 2.84 -1.49 -5.66
N LEU A 226 3.46 -0.83 -6.63
CA LEU A 226 2.88 -0.68 -7.97
C LEU A 226 2.94 -2.02 -8.72
N PRO A 227 1.82 -2.51 -9.27
CA PRO A 227 1.84 -3.70 -10.10
C PRO A 227 2.55 -3.38 -11.42
N ASN A 228 3.38 -4.32 -11.93
CA ASN A 228 3.91 -4.22 -13.29
C ASN A 228 2.75 -4.10 -14.31
N GLN A 229 2.95 -3.44 -15.46
CA GLN A 229 1.95 -3.21 -16.52
C GLN A 229 1.11 -4.46 -16.83
N PHE A 230 1.76 -5.61 -17.02
CA PHE A 230 1.09 -6.88 -17.29
C PHE A 230 0.18 -7.34 -16.12
N ASN A 231 0.64 -7.14 -14.88
CA ASN A 231 -0.16 -7.41 -13.69
C ASN A 231 -1.33 -6.42 -13.57
N ALA A 232 -1.18 -5.16 -13.98
CA ALA A 232 -2.26 -4.19 -14.01
C ALA A 232 -3.39 -4.61 -14.98
N VAL A 233 -3.04 -5.12 -16.17
CA VAL A 233 -4.01 -5.65 -17.15
C VAL A 233 -4.72 -6.92 -16.64
N ILE A 234 -4.01 -7.81 -15.95
CA ILE A 234 -4.63 -9.00 -15.33
C ILE A 234 -5.56 -8.60 -14.19
N LEU A 235 -5.12 -7.66 -13.33
CA LEU A 235 -5.92 -7.15 -12.22
C LEU A 235 -7.18 -6.42 -12.71
N SER A 236 -7.10 -5.64 -13.78
CA SER A 236 -8.28 -4.98 -14.37
C SER A 236 -9.23 -5.97 -15.05
N GLY A 237 -8.72 -7.04 -15.67
CA GLY A 237 -9.54 -8.15 -16.17
C GLY A 237 -10.32 -8.84 -15.05
N LEU A 238 -9.65 -9.12 -13.93
CA LEU A 238 -10.28 -9.70 -12.74
C LEU A 238 -11.25 -8.72 -12.08
N LEU A 239 -10.93 -7.43 -12.02
CA LEU A 239 -11.83 -6.37 -11.57
C LEU A 239 -13.10 -6.32 -12.45
N GLY A 240 -12.95 -6.41 -13.78
CA GLY A 240 -14.05 -6.46 -14.74
C GLY A 240 -14.99 -7.64 -14.49
N VAL A 241 -14.46 -8.82 -14.15
CA VAL A 241 -15.25 -9.98 -13.70
C VAL A 241 -16.02 -9.68 -12.41
N VAL A 242 -15.36 -9.08 -11.41
CA VAL A 242 -16.01 -8.72 -10.13
C VAL A 242 -17.13 -7.69 -10.35
N VAL A 243 -16.91 -6.70 -11.20
CA VAL A 243 -17.89 -5.66 -11.56
C VAL A 243 -19.06 -6.26 -12.35
N ALA A 244 -18.80 -7.16 -13.31
CA ALA A 244 -19.84 -7.86 -14.05
C ALA A 244 -20.69 -8.79 -13.14
N LEU A 245 -20.07 -9.52 -12.21
CA LEU A 245 -20.78 -10.30 -11.20
C LEU A 245 -21.60 -9.42 -10.26
N ALA A 246 -21.07 -8.27 -9.85
CA ALA A 246 -21.81 -7.29 -9.04
C ALA A 246 -23.06 -6.80 -9.80
N GLY A 247 -22.93 -6.48 -11.09
CA GLY A 247 -24.03 -6.09 -11.99
C GLY A 247 -25.10 -7.18 -12.14
N PHE A 248 -24.69 -8.42 -12.41
CA PHE A 248 -25.61 -9.55 -12.56
C PHE A 248 -26.41 -9.87 -11.28
N PHE A 249 -25.80 -9.67 -10.10
CA PHE A 249 -26.43 -9.95 -8.81
C PHE A 249 -27.04 -8.73 -8.11
N VAL A 250 -27.19 -7.58 -8.77
CA VAL A 250 -27.69 -6.32 -8.17
C VAL A 250 -28.98 -6.52 -7.36
N ASP A 251 -29.99 -7.22 -7.87
CA ASP A 251 -31.23 -7.46 -7.12
C ASP A 251 -31.04 -8.34 -5.88
N SER A 252 -30.15 -9.33 -5.97
CA SER A 252 -29.78 -10.18 -4.83
C SER A 252 -29.03 -9.37 -3.77
N ILE A 253 -28.14 -8.48 -4.20
CA ILE A 253 -27.36 -7.57 -3.35
C ILE A 253 -28.29 -6.54 -2.70
N PHE A 254 -29.18 -5.87 -3.44
CA PHE A 254 -30.15 -4.92 -2.88
C PHE A 254 -31.15 -5.59 -1.95
N THR A 255 -31.65 -6.80 -2.25
CA THR A 255 -32.53 -7.52 -1.32
C THR A 255 -31.79 -7.98 -0.06
N LEU A 256 -30.50 -8.34 -0.16
CA LEU A 256 -29.65 -8.65 1.00
C LEU A 256 -29.42 -7.39 1.86
N ILE A 257 -28.99 -6.28 1.25
CA ILE A 257 -28.78 -4.98 1.92
C ILE A 257 -30.08 -4.50 2.55
N ASN A 258 -31.21 -4.58 1.85
CA ASN A 258 -32.52 -4.19 2.40
C ASN A 258 -32.97 -5.12 3.54
N LYS A 259 -32.66 -6.42 3.52
CA LYS A 259 -32.88 -7.33 4.66
C LYS A 259 -32.01 -6.93 5.85
N PHE A 260 -30.72 -6.64 5.66
CA PHE A 260 -29.85 -6.14 6.73
C PHE A 260 -30.29 -4.77 7.28
N ARG A 261 -30.70 -3.84 6.40
CA ARG A 261 -31.17 -2.49 6.76
C ARG A 261 -32.53 -2.53 7.46
N LYS A 262 -33.44 -3.43 7.06
CA LYS A 262 -34.68 -3.73 7.81
C LYS A 262 -34.37 -4.36 9.17
N LYS A 263 -33.47 -5.35 9.25
CA LYS A 263 -33.08 -6.00 10.52
C LYS A 263 -32.42 -5.03 11.52
N ARG A 264 -31.75 -3.98 11.04
CA ARG A 264 -31.28 -2.83 11.87
C ARG A 264 -32.38 -1.84 12.25
N ARG A 265 -33.47 -1.72 11.47
CA ARG A 265 -34.62 -0.84 11.76
C ARG A 265 -35.71 -1.50 12.61
N THR A 266 -35.80 -2.84 12.65
CA THR A 266 -36.74 -3.60 13.49
C THR A 266 -36.37 -3.67 14.98
N SER A 267 -35.44 -2.83 15.45
CA SER A 267 -35.21 -2.58 16.88
C SER A 267 -35.51 -1.12 17.28
N SER A 268 -36.18 -0.34 16.43
CA SER A 268 -36.71 0.97 16.82
C SER A 268 -37.89 0.79 17.78
N ASP A 269 -37.84 1.46 18.94
CA ASP A 269 -38.75 1.30 20.08
C ASP A 269 -40.26 1.53 19.81
N ARG A 270 -40.65 1.91 18.60
CA ARG A 270 -42.07 2.09 18.21
C ARG A 270 -42.93 0.84 18.41
N GLU A 271 -42.39 -0.38 18.31
CA GLU A 271 -43.16 -1.60 18.64
C GLU A 271 -43.23 -1.88 20.15
N ARG A 272 -42.24 -1.45 20.93
CA ARG A 272 -42.31 -1.52 22.41
C ARG A 272 -43.31 -0.50 22.97
N ILE A 273 -43.43 0.67 22.35
CA ILE A 273 -44.41 1.70 22.73
C ILE A 273 -45.86 1.21 22.54
N LYS A 274 -46.12 0.35 21.54
CA LYS A 274 -47.46 -0.25 21.32
C LYS A 274 -47.80 -1.44 22.23
N ARG A 275 -46.89 -1.89 23.10
CA ARG A 275 -47.16 -2.95 24.11
C ARG A 275 -46.99 -2.50 25.56
N LYS A 276 -47.11 -1.20 25.84
CA LYS A 276 -47.49 -0.75 27.19
C LYS A 276 -49.01 -0.92 27.38
N VAL A 277 -49.43 -2.18 27.53
CA VAL A 277 -50.73 -2.48 28.13
C VAL A 277 -50.64 -2.04 29.60
N VAL A 278 -51.71 -1.42 30.12
CA VAL A 278 -51.75 -0.93 31.50
C VAL A 278 -51.63 -2.13 32.46
N PRO A 279 -50.69 -2.12 33.43
CA PRO A 279 -50.69 -3.13 34.48
C PRO A 279 -51.97 -2.98 35.32
N GLY A 280 -52.92 -3.91 35.17
CA GLY A 280 -54.18 -3.89 35.93
C GLY A 280 -55.44 -4.37 35.21
N THR A 281 -55.42 -4.61 33.88
CA THR A 281 -56.63 -5.04 33.14
C THR A 281 -56.71 -6.54 32.80
N GLU A 282 -55.83 -7.38 33.36
CA GLU A 282 -55.93 -8.84 33.26
C GLU A 282 -56.96 -9.42 34.25
N ASN A 283 -58.24 -9.15 34.04
CA ASN A 283 -59.31 -9.80 34.80
C ASN A 283 -60.65 -9.90 34.05
N ARG A 284 -60.75 -10.86 33.11
CA ARG A 284 -61.99 -11.66 32.97
C ARG A 284 -61.76 -12.99 32.24
N LYS A 285 -61.76 -14.08 33.01
CA LYS A 285 -62.09 -15.41 32.50
C LYS A 285 -63.61 -15.47 32.26
N THR A 286 -64.07 -15.32 31.02
CA THR A 286 -65.46 -15.65 30.66
C THR A 286 -65.56 -17.08 30.14
N ARG A 287 -65.84 -18.01 31.06
CA ARG A 287 -66.46 -19.30 30.71
C ARG A 287 -67.92 -19.05 30.34
N SER A 288 -68.30 -19.29 29.09
CA SER A 288 -69.69 -19.55 28.67
C SER A 288 -69.71 -20.87 27.91
N ARG A 289 -69.94 -21.99 28.61
CA ARG A 289 -71.28 -22.59 28.75
C ARG A 289 -71.98 -22.83 27.41
N LYS A 290 -71.68 -24.01 26.86
CA LYS A 290 -72.65 -25.02 26.41
C LYS A 290 -74.12 -24.53 26.48
N ALA A 291 -74.71 -24.26 25.31
CA ALA A 291 -76.15 -24.16 25.15
C ALA A 291 -76.65 -25.48 24.56
N SER A 292 -77.54 -26.16 25.27
CA SER A 292 -78.33 -27.27 24.72
C SER A 292 -79.37 -26.70 23.75
N LYS A 293 -79.56 -27.38 22.62
CA LYS A 293 -80.83 -27.37 21.91
C LYS A 293 -81.20 -28.80 21.58
N ASP A 294 -82.45 -29.11 21.84
CA ASP A 294 -83.05 -30.41 21.58
C ASP A 294 -83.25 -30.61 20.08
N SER A 295 -82.79 -31.75 19.60
CA SER A 295 -83.40 -32.46 18.48
C SER A 295 -83.08 -33.93 18.68
N ILE A 296 -83.95 -34.61 19.41
CA ILE A 296 -84.11 -36.06 19.25
C ILE A 296 -84.62 -36.22 17.82
N ASP A 297 -83.83 -36.86 16.97
CA ASP A 297 -84.37 -37.53 15.79
C ASP A 297 -84.05 -39.00 15.89
N ILE A 298 -85.06 -39.81 15.58
CA ILE A 298 -85.10 -41.26 15.75
C ILE A 298 -85.00 -41.87 14.34
N PHE A 299 -84.60 -43.14 14.24
CA PHE A 299 -84.28 -43.85 13.00
C PHE A 299 -82.92 -43.48 12.35
N ASP A 300 -82.14 -44.39 11.78
CA ASP A 300 -81.90 -45.78 12.22
C ASP A 300 -80.60 -46.34 11.59
N GLU A 301 -80.16 -47.49 12.08
CA GLU A 301 -79.42 -48.55 11.36
C GLU A 301 -78.32 -48.18 10.32
N SER A 302 -77.06 -48.22 10.76
CA SER A 302 -75.89 -48.86 10.10
C SER A 302 -74.62 -48.49 10.90
N PHE A 303 -74.23 -49.20 11.96
CA PHE A 303 -73.77 -50.60 11.99
C PHE A 303 -72.74 -50.96 10.90
N ASN A 304 -71.53 -51.32 11.35
CA ASN A 304 -70.33 -51.73 10.59
C ASN A 304 -69.72 -50.59 9.73
N GLU A 305 -68.63 -49.92 10.13
CA GLU A 305 -67.30 -50.51 10.28
C GLU A 305 -66.39 -49.74 11.25
N SER A 306 -65.87 -50.43 12.27
CA SER A 306 -64.52 -50.20 12.79
C SER A 306 -64.06 -51.49 13.51
N PRO A 307 -62.77 -51.83 13.46
CA PRO A 307 -61.93 -51.41 14.58
C PRO A 307 -60.47 -51.02 14.24
N LYS A 308 -60.04 -49.93 14.88
CA LYS A 308 -58.80 -49.79 15.67
C LYS A 308 -57.43 -50.12 15.04
N GLN A 309 -56.64 -49.05 14.92
CA GLN A 309 -55.29 -48.87 15.53
C GLN A 309 -54.13 -49.83 15.18
N THR A 310 -53.07 -49.25 14.61
CA THR A 310 -51.64 -49.30 15.06
C THR A 310 -50.85 -48.36 14.12
N ILE A 311 -50.20 -47.26 14.51
CA ILE A 311 -49.12 -47.05 15.51
C ILE A 311 -47.89 -47.92 15.23
N GLY A 312 -46.76 -47.28 14.90
CA GLY A 312 -45.42 -47.87 15.10
C GLY A 312 -44.63 -48.24 13.84
N SER A 313 -44.14 -47.25 13.08
CA SER A 313 -43.15 -47.48 12.01
C SER A 313 -41.76 -47.83 12.59
N ASN A 314 -41.46 -49.11 12.76
CA ASN A 314 -40.17 -49.57 13.31
C ASN A 314 -39.32 -50.30 12.25
N ARG A 315 -38.74 -49.55 11.31
CA ARG A 315 -37.81 -50.10 10.27
C ARG A 315 -36.38 -50.26 10.80
N ARG A 316 -36.19 -51.18 11.76
CA ARG A 316 -34.87 -51.70 12.17
C ARG A 316 -34.83 -53.23 12.12
N PHE A 317 -35.06 -53.79 10.94
CA PHE A 317 -34.52 -55.09 10.56
C PHE A 317 -34.13 -55.06 9.08
N LYS A 318 -32.88 -55.45 8.78
CA LYS A 318 -32.47 -55.86 7.43
C LYS A 318 -32.82 -57.34 7.31
N GLN A 319 -33.56 -57.72 6.27
CA GLN A 319 -33.40 -59.06 5.70
C GLN A 319 -32.17 -59.01 4.79
N LEU A 320 -31.21 -59.89 5.05
CA LEU A 320 -30.10 -60.16 4.14
C LEU A 320 -30.60 -61.17 3.10
N THR A 321 -30.41 -60.86 1.82
CA THR A 321 -30.68 -61.77 0.70
C THR A 321 -29.37 -62.30 0.13
N GLU A 322 -29.44 -63.46 -0.54
CA GLU A 322 -28.27 -64.30 -0.87
C GLU A 322 -27.23 -63.65 -1.83
N ASP A 323 -27.57 -62.52 -2.45
CA ASP A 323 -26.68 -61.75 -3.33
C ASP A 323 -25.53 -61.05 -2.59
N ASP A 324 -25.65 -60.81 -1.27
CA ASP A 324 -24.59 -60.20 -0.44
C ASP A 324 -23.38 -61.14 -0.19
N LEU A 325 -23.37 -62.36 -0.75
CA LEU A 325 -22.35 -63.40 -0.48
C LEU A 325 -21.41 -63.76 -1.65
N LYS A 326 -21.48 -63.11 -2.82
CA LYS A 326 -20.69 -63.49 -4.01
C LYS A 326 -20.05 -62.36 -4.81
N GLN A 327 -19.08 -61.66 -4.22
CA GLN A 327 -17.89 -61.00 -4.84
C GLN A 327 -17.09 -60.34 -3.70
N LYS A 328 -15.75 -60.30 -3.64
CA LYS A 328 -14.70 -60.48 -4.66
C LYS A 328 -13.39 -60.87 -3.95
N LYS A 329 -12.59 -61.81 -4.47
CA LYS A 329 -11.21 -62.10 -3.98
C LYS A 329 -10.18 -61.30 -4.79
N ASN A 330 -9.09 -60.90 -4.12
CA ASN A 330 -7.69 -60.64 -4.56
C ASN A 330 -7.48 -59.96 -5.94
N THR A 331 -6.82 -58.80 -6.08
CA THR A 331 -5.38 -58.47 -5.85
C THR A 331 -5.23 -56.94 -5.68
N ALA A 332 -4.34 -56.30 -4.89
CA ALA A 332 -2.89 -56.35 -4.63
C ALA A 332 -2.11 -55.18 -5.30
N SER A 333 -1.33 -54.41 -4.50
CA SER A 333 -0.40 -53.29 -4.87
C SER A 333 -1.02 -52.04 -5.58
N THR A 334 -0.56 -50.79 -5.40
CA THR A 334 0.61 -50.20 -4.69
C THR A 334 0.30 -48.73 -4.28
N ASP A 335 1.16 -48.13 -3.42
CA ASP A 335 1.45 -46.68 -3.22
C ASP A 335 0.29 -45.71 -2.87
N ILE A 336 0.21 -45.11 -1.67
CA ILE A 336 1.07 -44.09 -1.01
C ILE A 336 0.72 -42.63 -1.42
N PHE A 337 0.46 -41.81 -0.37
CA PHE A 337 0.24 -40.35 -0.29
C PHE A 337 -1.18 -39.72 -0.51
N GLU A 338 -1.46 -38.78 0.40
CA GLU A 338 -2.43 -37.65 0.43
C GLU A 338 -3.96 -37.83 0.64
N GLU A 339 -4.36 -37.50 1.88
CA GLU A 339 -5.43 -36.56 2.30
C GLU A 339 -6.83 -36.51 1.62
N GLU A 340 -7.84 -36.96 2.38
CA GLU A 340 -9.14 -36.28 2.50
C GLU A 340 -9.31 -35.80 3.96
N LYS A 341 -9.42 -34.50 4.27
CA LYS A 341 -10.47 -33.48 4.01
C LYS A 341 -11.61 -33.42 5.04
N LYS A 342 -11.97 -32.15 5.33
CA LYS A 342 -13.20 -31.62 6.00
C LYS A 342 -13.15 -31.67 7.55
N SER A 343 -13.51 -30.60 8.29
CA SER A 343 -14.65 -29.73 8.03
C SER A 343 -14.66 -28.33 8.71
N LYS A 344 -14.97 -27.32 7.89
CA LYS A 344 -15.91 -26.19 8.11
C LYS A 344 -16.00 -25.41 9.45
N LYS A 345 -15.80 -24.09 9.27
CA LYS A 345 -16.48 -22.90 9.86
C LYS A 345 -15.98 -22.33 11.19
N GLY A 346 -15.59 -21.04 11.18
CA GLY A 346 -15.49 -20.26 12.42
C GLY A 346 -14.79 -18.90 12.40
N PHE A 347 -14.58 -18.20 11.28
CA PHE A 347 -13.97 -16.85 11.33
C PHE A 347 -14.91 -15.82 11.96
N SER A 348 -14.57 -15.33 13.16
CA SER A 348 -15.16 -14.16 13.80
C SER A 348 -14.09 -13.11 14.10
N LEU A 349 -14.11 -12.00 13.36
CA LEU A 349 -13.30 -10.83 13.66
C LEU A 349 -14.02 -9.97 14.70
N ASN A 350 -13.36 -9.74 15.84
CA ASN A 350 -13.84 -8.83 16.87
C ASN A 350 -12.62 -8.11 17.49
N PRO A 351 -12.32 -6.86 17.10
CA PRO A 351 -11.27 -6.08 17.75
C PRO A 351 -11.75 -5.56 19.14
N PHE A 352 -10.79 -5.10 19.95
CA PHE A 352 -10.94 -4.67 21.34
C PHE A 352 -11.15 -5.77 22.40
N LYS A 353 -10.04 -6.18 23.00
CA LYS A 353 -9.93 -6.20 24.48
C LYS A 353 -8.52 -5.86 24.92
N LYS A 354 -8.41 -4.91 25.86
CA LYS A 354 -7.19 -4.67 26.64
C LYS A 354 -6.87 -5.95 27.43
N SER A 355 -5.60 -6.34 27.48
CA SER A 355 -5.03 -7.07 28.61
C SER A 355 -4.01 -6.16 29.31
N SER A 356 -4.04 -6.21 30.63
CA SER A 356 -3.14 -5.50 31.53
C SER A 356 -2.40 -6.50 32.40
N ASP A 357 -1.31 -6.03 33.01
CA ASP A 357 -0.59 -6.59 34.17
C ASP A 357 0.44 -7.72 33.98
N LYS A 358 1.70 -7.31 34.23
CA LYS A 358 2.71 -7.93 35.14
C LYS A 358 3.34 -9.27 34.68
N LYS A 359 4.60 -9.60 34.97
CA LYS A 359 5.64 -9.11 35.93
C LYS A 359 6.99 -9.70 35.43
N GLU A 360 8.14 -9.03 35.43
CA GLU A 360 9.19 -8.97 36.48
C GLU A 360 10.38 -8.16 35.88
N SER A 361 10.83 -7.05 36.47
CA SER A 361 11.80 -6.89 37.57
C SER A 361 13.26 -7.30 37.28
N SER A 362 14.13 -6.29 37.07
CA SER A 362 15.43 -6.24 37.73
C SER A 362 15.83 -4.79 38.04
N LYS A 363 16.72 -4.63 39.03
CA LYS A 363 16.95 -3.38 39.77
C LYS A 363 18.07 -2.54 39.15
N LYS A 364 17.94 -1.21 39.15
CA LYS A 364 19.04 -0.32 39.58
C LYS A 364 18.47 0.93 40.24
N ALA A 365 19.08 1.33 41.35
CA ALA A 365 18.61 2.42 42.19
C ALA A 365 19.65 3.54 42.22
N THR A 366 19.19 4.77 42.04
CA THR A 366 19.96 5.97 42.42
C THR A 366 19.03 7.02 43.03
N LYS A 367 19.60 7.89 43.85
CA LYS A 367 18.93 8.60 44.95
C LYS A 367 18.44 10.01 44.57
N LYS A 368 17.41 10.47 45.30
CA LYS A 368 17.17 11.86 45.78
C LYS A 368 16.96 12.98 44.74
N ASN A 369 15.72 13.49 44.66
CA ASN A 369 15.30 14.80 45.21
C ASN A 369 13.83 15.04 44.80
N ALA A 370 12.83 15.03 45.67
CA ALA A 370 12.53 16.03 46.72
C ALA A 370 12.13 17.42 46.18
N LYS A 371 10.85 17.58 45.77
CA LYS A 371 9.89 18.48 46.45
C LYS A 371 8.47 18.32 45.91
N ALA A 372 7.51 18.30 46.80
CA ALA A 372 6.09 18.36 46.47
C ALA A 372 5.63 19.81 46.28
N ASN A 373 4.63 20.03 45.43
CA ASN A 373 3.61 21.01 45.76
C ASN A 373 2.26 20.69 45.08
N ASN A 374 1.30 20.25 45.89
CA ASN A 374 -0.11 20.24 45.51
C ASN A 374 -0.65 21.67 45.50
N ARG A 375 -1.36 22.08 44.45
CA ARG A 375 -2.50 23.00 44.61
C ARG A 375 -3.56 22.75 43.54
N ARG A 376 -4.82 22.83 43.97
CA ARG A 376 -6.02 22.36 43.27
C ARG A 376 -6.77 23.51 42.59
N LYS A 377 -7.75 23.11 41.77
CA LYS A 377 -8.98 23.83 41.34
C LYS A 377 -8.86 24.81 40.17
N ALA A 378 -9.45 24.39 39.06
CA ALA A 378 -10.10 25.29 38.10
C ALA A 378 -11.34 25.97 38.73
N PRO A 379 -11.87 27.01 38.08
CA PRO A 379 -13.28 26.91 37.67
C PRO A 379 -13.52 27.24 36.19
N ARG A 380 -14.60 26.67 35.65
CA ARG A 380 -15.14 26.96 34.31
C ARG A 380 -15.85 28.31 34.31
N VAL A 381 -15.67 29.13 33.25
CA VAL A 381 -16.62 30.20 32.90
C VAL A 381 -16.84 30.28 31.38
N ARG A 382 -18.09 30.04 30.98
CA ARG A 382 -18.83 30.42 29.75
C ARG A 382 -20.31 30.43 30.22
N PRO A 383 -21.24 31.28 29.73
CA PRO A 383 -21.49 31.65 28.33
C PRO A 383 -21.47 33.20 28.18
N LYS A 384 -22.06 33.94 27.22
CA LYS A 384 -23.05 33.67 26.14
C LYS A 384 -22.68 34.44 24.86
N ARG A 385 -23.32 34.08 23.74
CA ARG A 385 -23.61 34.99 22.61
C ARG A 385 -24.88 35.81 22.92
N LYS A 386 -24.95 37.03 22.39
CA LYS A 386 -26.19 37.57 21.84
C LYS A 386 -26.15 37.36 20.32
#